data_AF-A0A7X9P6M7-F1
#
_entry.id   AF-A0A7X9P6M7-F1
#
_cell.length_a   1.000
_cell.length_b   1.000
_cell.length_c   1.000
_cell.angle_alpha   90.00
_cell.angle_beta   90.00
_cell.angle_gamma   90.00
#
_symmetry.space_group_name_H-M   'P 1'
#
loop_
_entity.id
_entity.type
_entity.pdbx_description
1 polymer ?
#
loop_
_entity_poly.entity_id
_entity_poly.type
_entity_poly.pdbx_seq_one_letter_code
_entity_poly.pdbx_strand_id
1 'polypeptide(L)'
;MGQRSNWLCGSGYQYVACVEDEWQYGGCYTGTGDLVLVYGYGGDDTFDFARTTLGDVLCGEDYEYVYAMDRATCPEILVYCSFGVDTVNGSDCADVIYGGSGDDILDGWVGNDQIYGEAGDDYLWGYYGADIVDGGTGTSDRLRGESDADCLRDSDGWSVADCGSGYDNYELSGSPTSCEYYGCIY
;
A
#
# COMPACT_ATOMS: atom_id res chain seq x y z
N MET A 1 -22.00 -27.16 -11.52
CA MET A 1 -22.58 -25.99 -12.22
C MET A 1 -22.95 -24.97 -11.15
N GLY A 2 -21.93 -24.36 -10.55
CA GLY A 2 -22.08 -23.30 -9.56
C GLY A 2 -22.46 -22.00 -10.25
N GLN A 3 -23.37 -21.25 -9.64
CA GLN A 3 -23.92 -20.03 -10.21
C GLN A 3 -22.80 -18.99 -10.33
N ARG A 4 -22.59 -18.48 -11.55
CA ARG A 4 -21.84 -17.25 -11.79
C ARG A 4 -22.65 -16.11 -11.19
N SER A 5 -22.47 -15.81 -9.91
CA SER A 5 -22.98 -14.57 -9.32
C SER A 5 -22.08 -13.45 -9.83
N ASN A 6 -22.42 -12.94 -11.02
CA ASN A 6 -21.99 -11.64 -11.48
C ASN A 6 -22.53 -10.64 -10.45
N TRP A 7 -21.69 -10.19 -9.51
CA TRP A 7 -22.04 -9.13 -8.57
C TRP A 7 -22.13 -7.83 -9.36
N LEU A 8 -23.29 -7.62 -9.99
CA LEU A 8 -23.64 -6.37 -10.65
C LEU A 8 -23.95 -5.37 -9.54
N CYS A 9 -22.94 -4.60 -9.13
CA CYS A 9 -23.19 -3.29 -8.54
C CYS A 9 -24.06 -2.53 -9.55
N GLY A 10 -25.26 -2.13 -9.14
CA GLY A 10 -26.28 -1.53 -10.02
C GLY A 10 -25.80 -0.25 -10.73
N SER A 11 -26.70 0.44 -11.43
CA SER A 11 -26.37 1.73 -12.04
C SER A 11 -26.31 2.82 -10.96
N GLY A 12 -25.11 3.26 -10.59
CA GLY A 12 -24.88 4.31 -9.58
C GLY A 12 -23.64 4.13 -8.69
N TYR A 13 -22.77 3.17 -9.00
CA TYR A 13 -21.61 2.78 -8.18
C TYR A 13 -20.34 3.20 -8.93
N GLN A 14 -19.36 3.80 -8.24
CA GLN A 14 -18.12 4.30 -8.85
C GLN A 14 -16.89 3.45 -8.52
N TYR A 15 -16.92 2.58 -7.52
CA TYR A 15 -15.81 1.70 -7.15
C TYR A 15 -16.36 0.35 -6.67
N VAL A 16 -15.81 -0.76 -7.18
CA VAL A 16 -16.09 -2.12 -6.69
C VAL A 16 -14.91 -2.56 -5.81
N ALA A 17 -15.06 -3.63 -5.03
CA ALA A 17 -14.79 -3.78 -3.59
C ALA A 17 -14.68 -5.26 -3.04
N CYS A 18 -14.47 -6.34 -3.83
CA CYS A 18 -14.32 -7.72 -3.34
C CYS A 18 -12.94 -8.09 -2.76
N VAL A 19 -12.90 -8.51 -1.50
CA VAL A 19 -11.81 -9.32 -0.92
C VAL A 19 -12.44 -10.67 -0.57
N GLU A 20 -11.85 -11.79 -0.99
CA GLU A 20 -12.27 -13.12 -0.58
C GLU A 20 -11.23 -13.67 0.38
N ASP A 21 -11.49 -13.59 1.69
CA ASP A 21 -10.77 -14.40 2.69
C ASP A 21 -11.70 -15.51 3.23
N GLU A 22 -11.12 -16.61 3.72
CA GLU A 22 -11.68 -17.94 4.01
C GLU A 22 -12.99 -17.97 4.85
N TRP A 23 -13.47 -16.84 5.38
CA TRP A 23 -14.70 -16.78 6.18
C TRP A 23 -15.67 -15.60 5.95
N GLN A 24 -15.45 -14.65 5.03
CA GLN A 24 -16.42 -13.55 4.80
C GLN A 24 -16.61 -13.14 3.33
N TYR A 25 -17.89 -12.92 2.98
CA TYR A 25 -18.33 -12.50 1.66
C TYR A 25 -18.19 -10.97 1.48
N GLY A 26 -17.53 -10.56 0.39
CA GLY A 26 -17.16 -9.18 0.07
C GLY A 26 -18.27 -8.12 0.07
N GLY A 27 -17.87 -6.86 0.24
CA GLY A 27 -18.74 -5.68 0.33
C GLY A 27 -18.73 -4.81 -0.94
N CYS A 28 -19.80 -4.03 -1.14
CA CYS A 28 -19.86 -3.00 -2.18
C CYS A 28 -19.67 -1.63 -1.51
N TYR A 29 -18.74 -0.80 -2.02
CA TYR A 29 -18.52 0.54 -1.50
C TYR A 29 -19.23 1.59 -2.35
N THR A 30 -19.84 2.57 -1.70
CA THR A 30 -20.41 3.76 -2.33
C THR A 30 -19.88 4.98 -1.60
N GLY A 31 -19.20 5.88 -2.29
CA GLY A 31 -18.75 7.15 -1.71
C GLY A 31 -18.67 8.23 -2.77
N THR A 32 -19.26 9.39 -2.47
CA THR A 32 -19.03 10.67 -3.18
C THR A 32 -17.80 11.38 -2.62
N GLY A 33 -16.80 10.64 -2.19
CA GLY A 33 -15.63 11.13 -1.47
C GLY A 33 -14.37 10.49 -2.03
N ASP A 34 -13.32 11.29 -2.07
CA ASP A 34 -12.02 11.01 -2.66
C ASP A 34 -11.19 9.97 -1.85
N LEU A 35 -11.83 9.02 -1.14
CA LEU A 35 -11.16 8.03 -0.29
C LEU A 35 -11.71 6.62 -0.55
N VAL A 36 -10.81 5.66 -0.78
CA VAL A 36 -11.10 4.22 -0.88
C VAL A 36 -10.45 3.51 0.30
N LEU A 37 -11.25 2.74 1.05
CA LEU A 37 -10.80 2.04 2.25
C LEU A 37 -10.78 0.53 2.01
N VAL A 38 -9.66 -0.11 2.32
CA VAL A 38 -9.37 -1.54 2.07
C VAL A 38 -8.85 -2.20 3.34
N TYR A 39 -9.34 -3.41 3.60
CA TYR A 39 -8.93 -4.25 4.72
C TYR A 39 -8.55 -5.65 4.19
N GLY A 40 -7.29 -6.03 4.33
CA GLY A 40 -6.83 -7.42 4.37
C GLY A 40 -7.17 -8.00 5.74
N TYR A 41 -7.78 -9.18 5.77
CA TYR A 41 -8.33 -9.76 7.00
C TYR A 41 -7.49 -10.93 7.48
N GLY A 42 -6.18 -10.76 7.54
CA GLY A 42 -5.28 -11.79 8.03
C GLY A 42 -5.03 -12.88 6.99
N GLY A 43 -3.91 -13.59 7.16
CA GLY A 43 -3.36 -14.37 6.05
C GLY A 43 -2.53 -13.46 5.14
N ASP A 44 -1.92 -14.06 4.12
CA ASP A 44 -1.04 -13.34 3.19
C ASP A 44 -1.92 -12.73 2.07
N ASP A 45 -2.11 -11.41 2.09
CA ASP A 45 -2.97 -10.67 1.17
C ASP A 45 -2.17 -10.06 -0.01
N THR A 46 -2.84 -9.80 -1.15
CA THR A 46 -2.22 -9.05 -2.25
C THR A 46 -3.17 -8.01 -2.85
N PHE A 47 -2.74 -6.74 -2.81
CA PHE A 47 -3.44 -5.59 -3.38
C PHE A 47 -2.61 -4.96 -4.51
N ASP A 48 -3.22 -4.68 -5.67
CA ASP A 48 -2.54 -4.00 -6.80
C ASP A 48 -3.44 -2.90 -7.39
N PHE A 49 -3.12 -1.65 -7.06
CA PHE A 49 -3.78 -0.43 -7.53
C PHE A 49 -3.02 0.25 -8.68
N ALA A 50 -1.81 -0.22 -9.02
CA ALA A 50 -0.93 0.38 -10.01
C ALA A 50 -1.41 0.19 -11.46
N ARG A 51 -2.28 -0.81 -11.70
CA ARG A 51 -2.68 -1.25 -13.06
C ARG A 51 -4.10 -0.87 -13.48
N THR A 52 -4.79 -0.01 -12.76
CA THR A 52 -6.24 0.11 -12.95
C THR A 52 -6.60 1.01 -14.14
N THR A 53 -7.11 0.40 -15.22
CA THR A 53 -7.96 1.10 -16.20
C THR A 53 -9.39 0.62 -16.03
N LEU A 54 -10.37 1.52 -16.20
CA LEU A 54 -11.80 1.20 -16.18
C LEU A 54 -12.11 0.04 -17.15
N GLY A 55 -12.27 -1.19 -16.64
CA GLY A 55 -12.73 -2.32 -17.47
C GLY A 55 -12.28 -3.72 -17.09
N ASP A 56 -11.21 -3.87 -16.32
CA ASP A 56 -10.71 -5.21 -15.95
C ASP A 56 -11.27 -5.63 -14.58
N VAL A 57 -12.47 -6.22 -14.58
CA VAL A 57 -13.12 -6.78 -13.39
C VAL A 57 -13.39 -8.26 -13.62
N LEU A 58 -12.56 -9.14 -13.06
CA LEU A 58 -12.79 -10.58 -13.01
C LEU A 58 -12.47 -11.11 -11.61
N CYS A 59 -13.49 -11.30 -10.78
CA CYS A 59 -13.39 -12.08 -9.56
C CYS A 59 -13.27 -13.56 -9.94
N GLY A 60 -12.19 -14.23 -9.56
CA GLY A 60 -11.97 -15.65 -9.88
C GLY A 60 -11.25 -16.38 -8.74
N GLU A 61 -11.57 -17.67 -8.57
CA GLU A 61 -11.16 -18.55 -7.46
C GLU A 61 -9.64 -18.83 -7.35
N ASP A 62 -8.83 -18.25 -8.23
CA ASP A 62 -7.38 -18.48 -8.31
C ASP A 62 -6.56 -17.16 -8.23
N TYR A 63 -7.21 -16.00 -8.10
CA TYR A 63 -6.55 -14.68 -8.03
C TYR A 63 -7.29 -13.72 -7.10
N GLU A 64 -6.56 -13.24 -6.10
CA GLU A 64 -6.99 -12.38 -4.98
C GLU A 64 -6.97 -10.88 -5.30
N TYR A 65 -7.00 -10.49 -6.58
CA TYR A 65 -6.91 -9.08 -6.98
C TYR A 65 -8.26 -8.44 -7.22
N VAL A 66 -8.51 -7.27 -6.63
CA VAL A 66 -9.55 -6.34 -7.07
C VAL A 66 -9.08 -4.90 -6.72
N TYR A 67 -9.07 -3.90 -7.63
CA TYR A 67 -10.12 -2.89 -7.88
C TYR A 67 -9.90 -2.03 -9.12
N ALA A 68 -10.95 -1.30 -9.55
CA ALA A 68 -10.93 -0.34 -10.64
C ALA A 68 -11.21 1.07 -10.09
N MET A 69 -10.29 2.01 -10.33
CA MET A 69 -10.47 3.44 -10.02
C MET A 69 -10.60 4.27 -11.29
N ASP A 70 -11.36 5.36 -11.21
CA ASP A 70 -11.24 6.42 -12.22
C ASP A 70 -9.97 7.22 -11.93
N ARG A 71 -8.92 7.00 -12.74
CA ARG A 71 -7.66 7.76 -12.68
C ARG A 71 -7.88 9.28 -12.76
N ALA A 72 -9.03 9.75 -13.24
CA ALA A 72 -9.34 11.17 -13.35
C ALA A 72 -9.60 11.88 -12.01
N THR A 73 -9.95 11.14 -10.94
CA THR A 73 -10.29 11.76 -9.64
C THR A 73 -9.23 11.56 -8.57
N CYS A 74 -8.23 10.71 -8.80
CA CYS A 74 -7.16 10.40 -7.85
C CYS A 74 -7.62 10.28 -6.39
N PRO A 75 -8.48 9.30 -6.06
CA PRO A 75 -8.86 9.10 -4.68
C PRO A 75 -7.65 8.64 -3.87
N GLU A 76 -7.54 9.11 -2.64
CA GLU A 76 -6.64 8.55 -1.64
C GLU A 76 -7.05 7.11 -1.35
N ILE A 77 -6.10 6.19 -1.29
CA ILE A 77 -6.36 4.81 -0.85
C ILE A 77 -5.84 4.64 0.55
N LEU A 78 -6.65 4.02 1.41
CA LEU A 78 -6.27 3.62 2.76
C LEU A 78 -6.36 2.10 2.87
N VAL A 79 -5.22 1.43 3.04
CA VAL A 79 -5.09 -0.02 3.12
C VAL A 79 -4.64 -0.45 4.52
N TYR A 80 -5.27 -1.49 5.06
CA TYR A 80 -4.88 -2.17 6.29
C TYR A 80 -4.78 -3.67 6.05
N CYS A 81 -3.59 -4.30 6.07
CA CYS A 81 -3.46 -5.74 5.76
C CYS A 81 -3.49 -6.68 6.99
N SER A 82 -3.27 -6.15 8.20
CA SER A 82 -3.43 -6.85 9.49
C SER A 82 -2.33 -7.86 9.85
N PHE A 83 -2.44 -9.15 9.49
CA PHE A 83 -1.45 -10.17 9.86
C PHE A 83 -1.16 -11.09 8.67
N GLY A 84 0.07 -11.22 8.23
CA GLY A 84 0.44 -12.04 7.08
C GLY A 84 1.68 -11.52 6.41
N VAL A 85 2.09 -12.16 5.32
CA VAL A 85 3.08 -11.60 4.39
C VAL A 85 2.31 -10.97 3.24
N ASP A 86 2.14 -9.65 3.33
CA ASP A 86 1.25 -8.92 2.45
C ASP A 86 2.01 -8.25 1.30
N THR A 87 1.36 -8.11 0.15
CA THR A 87 1.91 -7.37 -0.99
C THR A 87 0.95 -6.28 -1.43
N VAL A 88 1.35 -5.02 -1.32
CA VAL A 88 0.55 -3.86 -1.74
C VAL A 88 1.30 -3.09 -2.81
N ASN A 89 0.66 -2.89 -3.97
CA ASN A 89 1.06 -1.85 -4.91
C ASN A 89 0.02 -0.75 -4.88
N GLY A 90 0.41 0.45 -4.46
CA GLY A 90 -0.35 1.68 -4.50
C GLY A 90 -0.71 2.13 -5.91
N SER A 91 -1.33 3.28 -5.98
CA SER A 91 -1.92 3.87 -7.17
C SER A 91 -1.02 4.95 -7.76
N ASP A 92 -1.57 5.74 -8.69
CA ASP A 92 -0.88 6.93 -9.19
C ASP A 92 -1.24 8.20 -8.39
N CYS A 93 -1.76 8.02 -7.16
CA CYS A 93 -2.30 9.05 -6.30
C CYS A 93 -1.80 8.84 -4.86
N ALA A 94 -2.00 9.84 -3.99
CA ALA A 94 -1.52 9.76 -2.62
C ALA A 94 -2.24 8.64 -1.83
N ASP A 95 -1.47 7.70 -1.31
CA ASP A 95 -1.97 6.52 -0.61
C ASP A 95 -1.49 6.45 0.84
N VAL A 96 -2.21 5.69 1.65
CA VAL A 96 -1.88 5.35 3.02
C VAL A 96 -1.95 3.83 3.17
N ILE A 97 -0.82 3.20 3.43
CA ILE A 97 -0.69 1.75 3.45
C ILE A 97 -0.16 1.33 4.82
N TYR A 98 -0.89 0.45 5.49
CA TYR A 98 -0.48 -0.21 6.73
C TYR A 98 -0.31 -1.71 6.46
N GLY A 99 0.93 -2.21 6.52
CA GLY A 99 1.27 -3.64 6.36
C GLY A 99 0.68 -4.48 7.47
N GLY A 100 1.03 -4.17 8.73
CA GLY A 100 0.49 -4.91 9.86
C GLY A 100 1.57 -5.76 10.48
N SER A 101 1.38 -7.07 10.57
CA SER A 101 2.44 -7.95 11.06
C SER A 101 2.81 -9.01 10.04
N GLY A 102 4.10 -9.29 9.94
CA GLY A 102 4.71 -10.21 8.98
C GLY A 102 5.60 -9.43 8.03
N ASP A 103 6.29 -10.14 7.14
CA ASP A 103 7.37 -9.55 6.32
C ASP A 103 6.78 -9.03 5.01
N ASP A 104 6.38 -7.76 4.98
CA ASP A 104 5.52 -7.21 3.92
C ASP A 104 6.30 -6.61 2.73
N ILE A 105 5.62 -6.46 1.60
CA ILE A 105 6.11 -5.76 0.40
C ILE A 105 5.12 -4.64 0.05
N LEU A 106 5.48 -3.39 0.32
CA LEU A 106 4.60 -2.23 0.15
C LEU A 106 5.23 -1.19 -0.79
N ASP A 107 4.55 -0.92 -1.90
CA ASP A 107 4.96 0.02 -2.95
C ASP A 107 3.96 1.18 -3.04
N GLY A 108 4.38 2.44 -2.89
CA GLY A 108 3.52 3.64 -3.01
C GLY A 108 3.20 4.04 -4.45
N TRP A 109 4.16 3.80 -5.36
CA TRP A 109 4.07 4.09 -6.80
C TRP A 109 4.23 5.57 -7.17
N VAL A 110 3.14 6.30 -7.40
CA VAL A 110 3.21 7.73 -7.72
C VAL A 110 2.24 8.41 -6.79
N GLY A 111 2.66 9.44 -6.09
CA GLY A 111 1.81 9.99 -5.05
C GLY A 111 2.66 10.69 -4.01
N ASN A 112 2.03 11.23 -2.98
CA ASN A 112 2.76 11.54 -1.76
C ASN A 112 2.23 10.56 -0.74
N ASP A 113 2.94 9.46 -0.57
CA ASP A 113 2.41 8.27 0.07
C ASP A 113 2.84 8.19 1.53
N GLN A 114 2.04 7.50 2.34
CA GLN A 114 2.36 7.15 3.71
C GLN A 114 2.37 5.63 3.82
N ILE A 115 3.56 5.07 3.96
CA ILE A 115 3.79 3.62 3.97
C ILE A 115 4.33 3.23 5.34
N TYR A 116 3.59 2.35 6.02
CA TYR A 116 3.93 1.83 7.34
C TYR A 116 4.04 0.31 7.28
N GLY A 117 5.25 -0.23 7.44
CA GLY A 117 5.49 -1.68 7.53
C GLY A 117 4.93 -2.30 8.81
N GLU A 118 4.99 -1.54 9.91
CA GLU A 118 4.54 -1.95 11.24
C GLU A 118 5.40 -3.06 11.89
N ALA A 119 5.12 -4.35 11.74
CA ALA A 119 5.81 -5.40 12.49
C ALA A 119 6.33 -6.54 11.62
N GLY A 120 7.61 -6.57 11.29
CA GLY A 120 8.17 -7.60 10.41
C GLY A 120 9.54 -7.20 9.92
N ASP A 121 10.12 -7.95 8.99
CA ASP A 121 11.24 -7.47 8.18
C ASP A 121 10.71 -7.08 6.78
N ASP A 122 10.44 -5.79 6.59
CA ASP A 122 9.63 -5.30 5.47
C ASP A 122 10.47 -4.79 4.28
N TYR A 123 9.83 -4.73 3.10
CA TYR A 123 10.33 -4.07 1.90
C TYR A 123 9.39 -2.93 1.51
N LEU A 124 9.83 -1.70 1.75
CA LEU A 124 9.01 -0.51 1.58
C LEU A 124 9.60 0.44 0.52
N TRP A 125 8.81 0.82 -0.48
CA TRP A 125 9.21 1.69 -1.58
C TRP A 125 8.22 2.84 -1.80
N GLY A 126 8.68 4.08 -1.65
CA GLY A 126 7.89 5.30 -1.96
C GLY A 126 7.69 5.51 -3.47
N TYR A 127 8.78 5.40 -4.25
CA TYR A 127 8.84 5.63 -5.69
C TYR A 127 8.85 7.11 -6.11
N TYR A 128 7.73 7.66 -6.58
CA TYR A 128 7.68 9.04 -7.09
C TYR A 128 6.80 9.91 -6.23
N GLY A 129 7.40 10.94 -5.66
CA GLY A 129 6.75 12.01 -4.93
C GLY A 129 7.31 12.14 -3.53
N ALA A 130 6.70 12.97 -2.70
CA ALA A 130 7.24 13.24 -1.36
C ALA A 130 6.63 12.27 -0.36
N ASP A 131 7.34 11.19 -0.07
CA ASP A 131 6.80 10.05 0.67
C ASP A 131 7.23 10.00 2.13
N ILE A 132 6.40 9.39 2.96
CA ILE A 132 6.73 8.97 4.32
C ILE A 132 6.79 7.46 4.33
N VAL A 133 7.96 6.91 4.61
CA VAL A 133 8.20 5.46 4.66
C VAL A 133 8.71 5.09 6.04
N ASP A 134 7.94 4.31 6.78
CA ASP A 134 8.25 3.89 8.16
C ASP A 134 8.31 2.36 8.26
N GLY A 135 9.50 1.83 8.53
CA GLY A 135 9.71 0.39 8.74
C GLY A 135 9.07 -0.14 10.03
N GLY A 136 8.75 0.73 10.99
CA GLY A 136 8.14 0.32 12.24
C GLY A 136 9.10 -0.49 13.13
N THR A 137 8.66 -1.71 13.48
CA THR A 137 9.39 -2.67 14.30
C THR A 137 9.83 -3.83 13.44
N GLY A 138 11.11 -4.11 13.47
CA GLY A 138 11.71 -5.11 12.62
C GLY A 138 13.16 -5.32 13.00
N THR A 139 13.78 -6.33 12.42
CA THR A 139 15.23 -6.49 12.55
C THR A 139 15.97 -6.06 11.30
N SER A 140 15.33 -6.08 10.13
CA SER A 140 16.01 -5.98 8.83
C SER A 140 15.14 -5.39 7.73
N ASP A 141 14.58 -4.20 7.95
CA ASP A 141 13.76 -3.51 6.96
C ASP A 141 14.58 -2.96 5.79
N ARG A 142 13.94 -2.84 4.63
CA ARG A 142 14.50 -2.17 3.45
C ARG A 142 13.59 -1.06 3.01
N LEU A 143 14.04 0.17 3.21
CA LEU A 143 13.28 1.38 2.93
C LEU A 143 13.88 2.10 1.74
N ARG A 144 13.05 2.52 0.77
CA ARG A 144 13.51 3.41 -0.28
C ARG A 144 12.53 4.54 -0.58
N GLY A 145 13.08 5.73 -0.78
CA GLY A 145 12.36 6.91 -1.26
C GLY A 145 12.28 6.95 -2.78
N GLU A 146 13.43 6.73 -3.44
CA GLU A 146 13.64 6.80 -4.89
C GLU A 146 13.69 8.23 -5.45
N SER A 147 12.58 8.93 -5.71
CA SER A 147 12.60 10.27 -6.31
C SER A 147 11.75 11.26 -5.55
N ASP A 148 12.23 12.51 -5.48
CA ASP A 148 11.65 13.63 -4.74
C ASP A 148 12.04 13.60 -3.26
N ALA A 149 11.41 14.42 -2.41
CA ALA A 149 11.91 14.67 -1.06
C ALA A 149 11.19 13.79 -0.04
N ASP A 150 11.86 12.75 0.40
CA ASP A 150 11.26 11.70 1.21
C ASP A 150 11.58 11.82 2.70
N CYS A 151 10.81 11.11 3.52
CA CYS A 151 11.09 10.89 4.93
C CYS A 151 11.11 9.38 5.23
N LEU A 152 12.31 8.84 5.47
CA LEU A 152 12.48 7.42 5.79
C LEU A 152 12.75 7.23 7.28
N ARG A 153 11.98 6.37 7.93
CA ARG A 153 12.09 6.13 9.37
C ARG A 153 12.14 4.66 9.70
N ASP A 154 12.92 4.37 10.73
CA ASP A 154 12.96 3.08 11.36
C ASP A 154 13.46 3.24 12.79
N SER A 155 12.72 2.64 13.70
CA SER A 155 12.98 2.75 15.13
C SER A 155 13.89 1.66 15.67
N ASP A 156 14.09 0.55 14.95
CA ASP A 156 14.75 -0.65 15.45
C ASP A 156 15.67 -1.32 14.40
N GLY A 157 16.31 -2.43 14.77
CA GLY A 157 16.97 -3.31 13.81
C GLY A 157 18.27 -2.83 13.16
N TRP A 158 18.65 -3.55 12.11
CA TRP A 158 19.80 -3.38 11.21
C TRP A 158 19.28 -3.21 9.77
N SER A 159 18.49 -2.17 9.58
CA SER A 159 17.78 -1.94 8.33
C SER A 159 18.66 -1.25 7.29
N VAL A 160 18.20 -1.22 6.04
CA VAL A 160 18.89 -0.56 4.94
C VAL A 160 17.96 0.48 4.34
N ALA A 161 18.35 1.74 4.39
CA ALA A 161 17.61 2.83 3.76
C ALA A 161 18.36 3.38 2.54
N ASP A 162 17.66 3.48 1.42
CA ASP A 162 18.13 4.16 0.22
C ASP A 162 17.16 5.28 -0.17
N CYS A 163 17.49 6.52 0.22
CA CYS A 163 16.58 7.63 -0.06
C CYS A 163 16.49 7.98 -1.55
N GLY A 164 17.45 7.54 -2.38
CA GLY A 164 17.43 7.82 -3.80
C GLY A 164 17.86 9.27 -4.11
N SER A 165 17.05 9.98 -4.90
CA SER A 165 17.34 11.32 -5.39
C SER A 165 16.36 12.34 -4.86
N GLY A 166 16.88 13.40 -4.24
CA GLY A 166 16.01 14.37 -3.59
C GLY A 166 16.72 15.06 -2.45
N TYR A 167 15.94 15.80 -1.66
CA TYR A 167 16.39 16.32 -0.37
C TYR A 167 15.66 15.56 0.73
N ASP A 168 16.21 14.40 1.05
CA ASP A 168 15.53 13.43 1.89
C ASP A 168 15.89 13.64 3.36
N ASN A 169 14.97 13.24 4.22
CA ASN A 169 15.15 13.18 5.65
C ASN A 169 15.14 11.73 6.10
N TYR A 170 15.88 11.42 7.16
CA TYR A 170 15.80 10.09 7.75
C TYR A 170 15.98 10.09 9.27
N GLU A 171 15.29 9.15 9.92
CA GLU A 171 15.43 8.85 11.34
C GLU A 171 15.62 7.34 11.50
N LEU A 172 16.87 6.89 11.56
CA LEU A 172 17.22 5.46 11.63
C LEU A 172 18.15 5.18 12.82
N SER A 173 17.87 4.11 13.56
CA SER A 173 18.68 3.68 14.70
C SER A 173 19.75 2.64 14.29
N GLY A 174 20.97 3.08 13.98
CA GLY A 174 22.11 2.16 13.75
C GLY A 174 22.19 1.51 12.36
N SER A 175 21.30 1.89 11.46
CA SER A 175 21.17 1.37 10.10
C SER A 175 22.13 2.04 9.10
N PRO A 176 22.80 1.28 8.20
CA PRO A 176 23.50 1.86 7.05
C PRO A 176 22.53 2.60 6.12
N THR A 177 22.91 3.80 5.71
CA THR A 177 22.08 4.69 4.88
C THR A 177 22.92 5.44 3.84
N SER A 178 22.38 5.67 2.65
CA SER A 178 22.97 6.50 1.59
C SER A 178 22.64 8.00 1.73
N CYS A 179 21.84 8.38 2.73
CA CYS A 179 21.15 9.66 2.77
C CYS A 179 21.94 10.79 3.46
N GLU A 180 21.60 12.04 3.16
CA GLU A 180 22.10 13.22 3.87
C GLU A 180 21.28 13.46 5.16
N TYR A 181 21.94 13.61 6.31
CA TYR A 181 21.24 13.69 7.61
C TYR A 181 20.46 14.99 7.80
N TYR A 182 19.13 14.89 7.71
CA TYR A 182 18.18 15.88 8.18
C TYR A 182 16.98 15.16 8.84
N GLY A 183 16.48 15.71 9.95
CA GLY A 183 15.35 15.12 10.67
C GLY A 183 14.06 15.31 9.90
N CYS A 184 13.19 14.29 9.87
CA CYS A 184 11.92 14.40 9.17
C CYS A 184 11.04 15.52 9.75
N ILE A 185 10.48 16.36 8.87
CA ILE A 185 9.56 17.44 9.22
C ILE A 185 8.16 17.07 8.75
N TYR A 186 7.17 17.20 9.63
CA TYR A 186 5.75 16.91 9.40
C TYR A 186 4.97 18.12 8.90
#